data_AF-A0A4Z0C201-F1
#
_entry.id   AF-A0A4Z0C201-F1
#
_cell.length_a   1.000
_cell.length_b   1.000
_cell.length_c   1.000
_cell.angle_alpha   90.00
_cell.angle_beta   90.00
_cell.angle_gamma   90.00
#
_symmetry.space_group_name_H-M   'P 1'
#
loop_
_entity.id
_entity.type
_entity.pdbx_description
1 polymer ?
#
loop_
_entity_poly.entity_id
_entity_poly.type
_entity_poly.pdbx_seq_one_letter_code
_entity_poly.pdbx_strand_id
1 'polypeptide(L)'
;MKSNELLPPFIGACLWWTTIAATGQSAVSIKVLEASLPESNVTARVTVLKDPPCLFDRTAYGWGVENTCSKESIGGIMVEQGGKRQIVPLSAFADLAEPRTIRLIGKTPRSFILQISGGDAATSYRANLRFENGALKTRRVESGEFPADANETTKYRFNIDQR
;
A
#
# COMPACT_ATOMS: atom_id res chain seq x y z
N MET A 1 -52.96 -39.82 -37.71
CA MET A 1 -53.58 -40.70 -36.69
C MET A 1 -52.61 -40.86 -35.53
N LYS A 2 -53.16 -40.91 -34.32
CA LYS A 2 -52.53 -40.76 -33.00
C LYS A 2 -51.41 -41.74 -32.64
N SER A 3 -50.73 -41.36 -31.56
CA SER A 3 -50.08 -42.16 -30.51
C SER A 3 -48.55 -42.23 -30.62
N ASN A 4 -47.78 -42.20 -29.54
CA ASN A 4 -47.98 -41.84 -28.14
C ASN A 4 -46.57 -41.66 -27.54
N GLU A 5 -46.47 -40.85 -26.50
CA GLU A 5 -45.29 -40.75 -25.63
C GLU A 5 -44.83 -42.11 -25.09
N LEU A 6 -43.53 -42.25 -24.83
CA LEU A 6 -42.95 -42.70 -23.54
C LEU A 6 -41.42 -42.76 -23.62
N LEU A 7 -40.75 -41.97 -22.78
CA LEU A 7 -39.32 -42.04 -22.48
C LEU A 7 -39.00 -43.31 -21.65
N PRO A 8 -37.80 -43.88 -21.78
CA PRO A 8 -37.16 -44.62 -20.68
C PRO A 8 -36.10 -43.76 -19.96
N PRO A 9 -35.84 -44.07 -18.67
CA PRO A 9 -35.11 -43.20 -17.75
C PRO A 9 -33.58 -43.29 -17.87
N PHE A 10 -32.94 -42.19 -17.52
CA PHE A 10 -31.53 -42.05 -17.18
C PHE A 10 -31.09 -43.11 -16.15
N ILE A 11 -29.90 -43.69 -16.35
CA ILE A 11 -28.87 -43.97 -15.32
C ILE A 11 -27.57 -44.33 -16.07
N GLY A 12 -26.46 -43.70 -15.68
CA GLY A 12 -25.14 -44.32 -15.82
C GLY A 12 -24.14 -43.68 -16.78
N ALA A 13 -23.85 -42.38 -16.64
CA ALA A 13 -22.57 -41.84 -17.09
C ALA A 13 -21.83 -41.27 -15.88
N CYS A 14 -20.80 -41.99 -15.41
CA CYS A 14 -19.81 -41.51 -14.47
C CYS A 14 -19.09 -40.30 -15.08
N LEU A 15 -19.59 -39.11 -14.78
CA LEU A 15 -18.85 -37.87 -14.99
C LEU A 15 -17.69 -37.86 -14.00
N TRP A 16 -16.49 -38.10 -14.54
CA TRP A 16 -15.23 -37.86 -13.84
C TRP A 16 -15.16 -36.36 -13.53
N TRP A 17 -15.43 -36.00 -12.28
CA TRP A 17 -15.06 -34.68 -11.77
C TRP A 17 -13.54 -34.68 -11.70
N THR A 18 -12.89 -34.06 -12.68
CA THR A 18 -11.49 -33.68 -12.51
C THR A 18 -11.50 -32.56 -11.49
N THR A 19 -11.21 -32.88 -10.23
CA THR A 19 -10.90 -31.87 -9.23
C THR A 19 -9.63 -31.18 -9.69
N ILE A 20 -9.76 -30.01 -10.31
CA ILE A 20 -8.64 -29.09 -10.46
C ILE A 20 -8.28 -28.67 -9.03
N ALA A 21 -7.19 -29.22 -8.51
CA ALA A 21 -6.63 -28.78 -7.26
C ALA A 21 -6.31 -27.28 -7.40
N ALA A 22 -7.04 -26.44 -6.66
CA ALA A 22 -6.68 -25.05 -6.52
C ALA A 22 -5.29 -25.00 -5.86
N THR A 23 -4.27 -24.70 -6.67
CA THR A 23 -2.92 -24.43 -6.19
C THR A 23 -3.02 -23.36 -5.11
N GLY A 24 -2.60 -23.70 -3.89
CA GLY A 24 -2.70 -22.85 -2.71
C GLY A 24 -2.08 -21.47 -2.95
N GLN A 25 -2.92 -20.50 -3.26
CA GLN A 25 -2.57 -19.10 -3.17
C GLN A 25 -2.67 -18.76 -1.68
N SER A 26 -1.52 -18.68 -1.00
CA SER A 26 -1.48 -18.11 0.35
C SER A 26 -2.17 -16.75 0.33
N ALA A 27 -3.28 -16.64 1.06
CA ALA A 27 -4.01 -15.40 1.17
C ALA A 27 -3.09 -14.35 1.81
N VAL A 28 -2.66 -13.36 1.03
CA VAL A 28 -1.87 -12.23 1.54
C VAL A 28 -2.78 -11.45 2.48
N SER A 29 -2.42 -11.37 3.76
CA SER A 29 -3.19 -10.60 4.73
C SER A 29 -2.90 -9.10 4.53
N ILE A 30 -3.96 -8.33 4.33
CA ILE A 30 -3.88 -6.90 4.01
C ILE A 30 -4.51 -6.10 5.14
N LYS A 31 -3.82 -5.03 5.56
CA LYS A 31 -4.34 -3.98 6.44
C LYS A 31 -4.40 -2.68 5.65
N VAL A 32 -5.44 -1.88 5.82
CA VAL A 32 -5.55 -0.57 5.16
C VAL A 32 -5.55 0.51 6.23
N LEU A 33 -4.66 1.49 6.07
CA LEU A 33 -4.66 2.72 6.85
C LEU A 33 -5.27 3.83 6.00
N GLU A 34 -6.18 4.60 6.57
CA GLU A 34 -6.88 5.67 5.85
C GLU A 34 -6.80 6.99 6.62
N ALA A 35 -6.69 8.09 5.87
CA ALA A 35 -6.78 9.44 6.40
C ALA A 35 -7.51 10.33 5.40
N SER A 36 -8.25 11.31 5.92
CA SER A 36 -8.95 12.30 5.11
C SER A 36 -8.66 13.70 5.64
N LEU A 37 -8.67 14.67 4.73
CA LEU A 37 -8.60 16.10 5.03
C LEU A 37 -9.78 16.77 4.30
N PRO A 38 -10.94 16.88 4.96
CA PRO A 38 -12.19 17.32 4.32
C PRO A 38 -12.09 18.71 3.70
N GLU A 39 -11.43 19.64 4.38
CA GLU A 39 -11.31 21.04 3.95
C GLU A 39 -10.59 21.22 2.60
N SER A 40 -9.74 20.28 2.22
CA SER A 40 -9.01 20.30 0.95
C SER A 40 -9.44 19.19 -0.01
N ASN A 41 -10.50 18.45 0.33
CA ASN A 41 -10.98 17.27 -0.40
C ASN A 41 -9.83 16.30 -0.75
N VAL A 42 -9.04 15.94 0.27
CA VAL A 42 -7.93 14.99 0.14
C VAL A 42 -8.23 13.71 0.90
N THR A 43 -7.98 12.57 0.28
CA THR A 43 -8.01 11.26 0.93
C THR A 43 -6.70 10.52 0.65
N ALA A 44 -6.26 9.73 1.62
CA ALA A 44 -5.09 8.88 1.49
C ALA A 44 -5.40 7.49 2.03
N ARG A 45 -4.99 6.47 1.29
CA ARG A 45 -5.13 5.06 1.64
C ARG A 45 -3.77 4.41 1.48
N VAL A 46 -3.28 3.78 2.54
CA VAL A 46 -2.01 3.04 2.56
C VAL A 46 -2.33 1.57 2.77
N THR A 47 -1.98 0.76 1.77
CA THR A 47 -2.12 -0.70 1.81
C THR A 47 -0.89 -1.29 2.45
N VAL A 48 -1.10 -2.04 3.53
CA VAL A 48 -0.07 -2.70 4.32
C VAL A 48 -0.18 -4.20 4.09
N LEU A 49 0.91 -4.81 3.62
CA LEU A 49 1.05 -6.25 3.45
C LEU A 49 1.62 -6.83 4.73
N LYS A 50 0.97 -7.87 5.28
CA LYS A 50 1.50 -8.63 6.40
C LYS A 50 2.31 -9.82 5.91
N ASP A 51 3.35 -10.14 6.67
CA ASP A 51 4.32 -11.19 6.37
C ASP A 51 4.80 -11.15 4.91
N PRO A 52 5.24 -9.99 4.41
CA PRO A 52 5.75 -9.89 3.05
C PRO A 52 6.97 -10.81 2.89
N PRO A 53 7.22 -11.33 1.68
CA PRO A 53 8.48 -12.02 1.42
C PRO A 53 9.65 -11.11 1.80
N CYS A 54 10.71 -11.67 2.36
CA CYS A 54 11.94 -10.91 2.63
C CYS A 54 12.54 -10.49 1.28
N LEU A 55 12.17 -9.29 0.81
CA LEU A 55 12.60 -8.78 -0.50
C LEU A 55 14.10 -8.48 -0.55
N PHE A 56 14.71 -8.35 0.63
CA PHE A 56 16.12 -8.11 0.79
C PHE A 56 16.73 -9.14 1.75
N ASP A 57 18.03 -9.40 1.62
CA ASP A 57 18.78 -10.22 2.58
C ASP A 57 18.59 -9.67 3.99
N ARG A 58 18.76 -10.49 5.03
CA ARG A 58 18.57 -10.13 6.45
C ARG A 58 19.50 -9.00 6.91
N THR A 59 20.39 -8.53 6.04
CA THR A 59 21.29 -7.39 6.19
C THR A 59 20.70 -6.08 5.67
N ALA A 60 19.48 -6.08 5.13
CA ALA A 60 18.90 -4.90 4.52
C ALA A 60 18.28 -3.96 5.55
N TYR A 61 18.62 -2.69 5.40
CA TYR A 61 18.12 -1.62 6.23
C TYR A 61 16.90 -1.00 5.57
N GLY A 62 15.80 -0.93 6.32
CA GLY A 62 14.61 -0.17 5.98
C GLY A 62 14.21 0.68 7.18
N TRP A 63 13.51 1.78 6.94
CA TRP A 63 12.97 2.58 8.04
C TRP A 63 11.94 1.74 8.80
N GLY A 64 12.18 1.50 10.09
CA GLY A 64 11.30 0.70 10.95
C GLY A 64 11.75 -0.72 11.22
N VAL A 65 12.82 -1.22 10.59
CA VAL A 65 13.40 -2.56 10.87
C VAL A 65 14.91 -2.57 10.70
N GLU A 66 15.61 -3.32 11.55
CA GLU A 66 17.05 -3.53 11.46
C GLU A 66 17.38 -5.01 11.57
N ASN A 67 18.25 -5.51 10.69
CA ASN A 67 18.79 -6.88 10.73
C ASN A 67 17.74 -8.01 10.76
N THR A 68 16.52 -7.75 10.29
CA THR A 68 15.42 -8.71 10.25
C THR A 68 14.49 -8.42 9.08
N CYS A 69 13.74 -9.44 8.65
CA CYS A 69 12.62 -9.23 7.76
C CYS A 69 11.51 -8.46 8.47
N SER A 70 10.86 -7.55 7.74
CA SER A 70 9.71 -6.84 8.25
C SER A 70 8.48 -7.75 8.32
N LYS A 71 7.69 -7.58 9.37
CA LYS A 71 6.36 -8.22 9.52
C LYS A 71 5.28 -7.49 8.73
N GLU A 72 5.48 -6.21 8.42
CA GLU A 72 4.50 -5.38 7.71
C GLU A 72 5.23 -4.43 6.75
N SER A 73 4.84 -4.40 5.47
CA SER A 73 5.41 -3.46 4.50
C SER A 73 4.31 -2.68 3.78
N ILE A 74 4.63 -1.50 3.26
CA ILE A 74 3.68 -0.76 2.43
C ILE A 74 3.65 -1.36 1.03
N GLY A 75 2.53 -1.99 0.67
CA GLY A 75 2.29 -2.52 -0.68
C GLY A 75 1.82 -1.46 -1.67
N GLY A 76 1.29 -0.34 -1.19
CA GLY A 76 0.87 0.76 -2.05
C GLY A 76 0.32 1.97 -1.29
N ILE A 77 0.42 3.12 -1.95
CA ILE A 77 -0.17 4.38 -1.48
C ILE A 77 -1.07 4.92 -2.58
N MET A 78 -2.32 5.20 -2.22
CA MET A 78 -3.27 5.91 -3.06
C MET A 78 -3.62 7.23 -2.40
N VAL A 79 -3.39 8.33 -3.10
CA VAL A 79 -3.77 9.67 -2.66
C VAL A 79 -4.67 10.27 -3.71
N GLU A 80 -5.79 10.84 -3.28
CA GLU A 80 -6.73 11.55 -4.15
C GLU A 80 -6.92 12.97 -3.62
N GLN A 81 -6.95 13.95 -4.52
CA GLN A 81 -7.22 15.35 -4.23
C GLN A 81 -8.20 15.90 -5.25
N GLY A 82 -9.35 16.39 -4.80
CA GLY A 82 -10.38 16.93 -5.69
C GLY A 82 -10.85 15.93 -6.76
N GLY A 83 -10.94 14.64 -6.41
CA GLY A 83 -11.29 13.56 -7.32
C GLY A 83 -10.20 13.14 -8.31
N LYS A 84 -9.01 13.75 -8.26
CA LYS A 84 -7.85 13.35 -9.09
C LYS A 84 -6.87 12.52 -8.27
N ARG A 85 -6.50 11.35 -8.77
CA ARG A 85 -5.47 10.50 -8.19
C ARG A 85 -4.09 11.10 -8.40
N GLN A 86 -3.32 11.17 -7.32
CA GLN A 86 -1.96 11.67 -7.28
C GLN A 86 -0.97 10.53 -7.48
N ILE A 87 0.13 10.79 -8.19
CA ILE A 87 1.19 9.81 -8.41
C ILE A 87 2.06 9.74 -7.15
N VAL A 88 2.23 8.53 -6.61
CA VAL A 88 3.17 8.21 -5.53
C VAL A 88 4.08 7.08 -6.03
N PRO A 89 5.35 7.37 -6.35
CA PRO A 89 6.26 6.35 -6.87
C PRO A 89 6.63 5.34 -5.78
N LEU A 90 6.98 4.12 -6.18
CA LEU A 90 7.40 3.05 -5.26
C LEU A 90 8.55 3.49 -4.34
N SER A 91 9.52 4.25 -4.86
CA SER A 91 10.62 4.82 -4.09
C SER A 91 10.19 5.73 -2.94
N ALA A 92 8.93 6.18 -2.91
CA ALA A 92 8.43 7.01 -1.83
C ALA A 92 8.10 6.21 -0.55
N PHE A 93 7.94 4.89 -0.65
CA PHE A 93 7.45 4.06 0.45
C PHE A 93 8.03 2.64 0.53
N ALA A 94 8.80 2.16 -0.47
CA ALA A 94 9.28 0.78 -0.53
C ALA A 94 10.22 0.38 0.62
N ASP A 95 10.89 1.35 1.22
CA ASP A 95 11.81 1.20 2.34
C ASP A 95 11.15 1.52 3.69
N LEU A 96 9.83 1.75 3.72
CA LEU A 96 9.07 2.00 4.95
C LEU A 96 8.43 0.71 5.45
N ALA A 97 8.87 0.27 6.62
CA ALA A 97 8.45 -0.96 7.26
C ALA A 97 7.62 -0.70 8.53
N GLU A 98 6.76 -1.63 8.90
CA GLU A 98 5.92 -1.56 10.09
C GLU A 98 5.12 -0.25 10.25
N PRO A 99 4.35 0.19 9.23
CA PRO A 99 3.53 1.39 9.33
C PRO A 99 2.43 1.24 10.39
N ARG A 100 2.47 2.12 11.39
CA ARG A 100 1.51 2.11 12.51
C ARG A 100 0.32 3.01 12.24
N THR A 101 0.58 4.26 11.86
CA THR A 101 -0.45 5.28 11.66
C THR A 101 -0.16 6.15 10.45
N ILE A 102 -1.21 6.73 9.90
CA ILE A 102 -1.11 7.79 8.88
C ILE A 102 -1.96 8.98 9.27
N ARG A 103 -1.57 10.17 8.83
CA ARG A 103 -2.38 11.39 8.95
C ARG A 103 -2.13 12.34 7.79
N LEU A 104 -3.16 13.09 7.43
CA LEU A 104 -3.05 14.19 6.49
C LEU A 104 -2.95 15.50 7.26
N ILE A 105 -1.97 16.32 6.91
CA ILE A 105 -1.73 17.63 7.50
C ILE A 105 -1.89 18.67 6.40
N GLY A 106 -2.94 19.48 6.47
CA GLY A 106 -3.19 20.57 5.55
C GLY A 106 -2.26 21.75 5.81
N LYS A 107 -1.67 22.32 4.77
CA LYS A 107 -1.02 23.63 4.83
C LYS A 107 -1.81 24.67 4.06
N THR A 108 -2.31 24.30 2.88
CA THR A 108 -3.19 25.09 2.02
C THR A 108 -4.05 24.14 1.17
N PRO A 109 -5.11 24.62 0.47
CA PRO A 109 -5.89 23.77 -0.44
C PRO A 109 -5.05 23.10 -1.56
N ARG A 110 -3.85 23.63 -1.85
CA ARG A 110 -2.92 23.12 -2.86
C ARG A 110 -1.69 22.42 -2.28
N SER A 111 -1.53 22.39 -0.96
CA SER A 111 -0.40 21.77 -0.30
C SER A 111 -0.80 21.05 0.98
N PHE A 112 -0.44 19.77 1.04
CA PHE A 112 -0.66 18.93 2.20
C PHE A 112 0.51 17.97 2.38
N ILE A 113 0.59 17.37 3.56
CA ILE A 113 1.56 16.33 3.90
C ILE A 113 0.79 15.06 4.27
N LEU A 114 1.11 13.96 3.61
CA LEU A 114 0.81 12.63 4.13
C LEU A 114 1.96 12.25 5.06
N GLN A 115 1.68 12.18 6.35
CA GLN A 115 2.63 11.68 7.32
C GLN A 115 2.31 10.22 7.64
N ILE A 116 3.36 9.38 7.63
CA ILE A 116 3.31 7.98 8.01
C ILE A 116 4.28 7.81 9.17
N SER A 117 3.81 7.23 10.27
CA SER A 117 4.64 6.87 11.42
C SER A 117 4.71 5.35 11.53
N GLY A 118 5.90 4.81 11.72
CA GLY A 118 6.14 3.38 11.77
C GLY A 118 7.36 2.98 12.60
N GLY A 119 7.69 1.69 12.55
CA GLY A 119 8.75 1.08 13.34
C GLY A 119 8.36 0.80 14.79
N ASP A 120 9.35 0.40 15.59
CA ASP A 120 9.23 0.17 17.02
C ASP A 120 10.47 0.69 17.77
N ALA A 121 10.23 1.32 18.92
CA ALA A 121 11.25 1.90 19.80
C ALA A 121 12.38 2.63 19.04
N ALA A 122 13.60 2.08 19.08
CA ALA A 122 14.81 2.66 18.47
C ALA A 122 14.74 2.79 16.95
N THR A 123 13.95 1.94 16.28
CA THR A 123 13.77 1.96 14.82
C THR A 123 12.59 2.81 14.37
N SER A 124 11.90 3.47 15.30
CA SER A 124 10.76 4.31 14.97
C SER A 124 11.12 5.41 13.97
N TYR A 125 10.18 5.77 13.11
CA TYR A 125 10.40 6.81 12.11
C TYR A 125 9.14 7.64 11.84
N ARG A 126 9.36 8.81 11.23
CA ARG A 126 8.31 9.63 10.61
C ARG A 126 8.65 9.92 9.17
N ALA A 127 7.79 9.49 8.25
CA ALA A 127 7.89 9.79 6.83
C ALA A 127 6.85 10.85 6.43
N ASN A 128 7.32 11.98 5.92
CA ASN A 128 6.52 13.10 5.45
C ASN A 128 6.58 13.18 3.92
N LEU A 129 5.47 12.84 3.26
CA LEU A 129 5.29 12.97 1.82
C LEU A 129 4.53 14.28 1.54
N ARG A 130 5.24 15.29 1.04
CA ARG A 130 4.70 16.62 0.78
C ARG A 130 4.20 16.72 -0.66
N PHE A 131 2.92 17.05 -0.79
CA PHE A 131 2.27 17.31 -2.06
C PHE A 131 2.11 18.81 -2.26
N GLU A 132 2.38 19.27 -3.49
CA GLU A 132 2.13 20.65 -3.90
C GLU A 132 1.61 20.67 -5.33
N ASN A 133 0.51 21.40 -5.55
CA ASN A 133 -0.12 21.55 -6.86
C ASN A 133 -0.40 20.19 -7.51
N GLY A 134 -0.98 19.25 -6.74
CA GLY A 134 -1.32 17.92 -7.24
C GLY A 134 -0.11 17.09 -7.69
N ALA A 135 1.03 17.20 -6.99
CA ALA A 135 2.17 16.34 -7.23
C ALA A 135 2.98 16.15 -5.95
N LEU A 136 3.50 14.93 -5.72
CA LEU A 136 4.51 14.70 -4.70
C LEU A 136 5.78 15.51 -5.03
N LYS A 137 6.21 16.39 -4.13
CA LYS A 137 7.42 17.19 -4.34
C LYS A 137 8.60 16.67 -3.54
N THR A 138 8.35 16.27 -2.30
CA THR A 138 9.41 15.79 -1.41
C THR A 138 8.91 14.66 -0.54
N ARG A 139 9.78 13.69 -0.31
CA ARG A 139 9.71 12.74 0.81
C ARG A 139 10.82 13.12 1.77
N ARG A 140 10.48 13.27 3.06
CA ARG A 140 11.47 13.33 4.13
C ARG A 140 11.17 12.23 5.12
N VAL A 141 12.15 11.41 5.44
CA VAL A 141 12.03 10.39 6.50
C VAL A 141 13.09 10.69 7.55
N GLU A 142 12.70 10.58 8.81
CA GLU A 142 13.55 10.87 9.95
C GLU A 142 13.35 9.80 11.03
N SER A 143 14.44 9.44 11.72
CA SER A 143 14.38 8.61 12.91
C SER A 143 13.54 9.29 13.99
N GLY A 144 12.77 8.51 14.72
CA GLY A 144 12.04 8.98 15.89
C GLY A 144 12.97 9.32 17.06
N GLU A 145 14.10 8.62 17.18
CA GLU A 145 15.09 8.80 18.26
C GLU A 145 16.09 9.91 17.93
N PHE A 146 16.63 9.92 16.71
CA PHE A 146 17.68 10.85 16.28
C PHE A 146 17.32 11.58 14.97
N PRO A 147 16.26 12.41 14.94
CA PRO A 147 15.79 13.04 13.70
C PRO A 147 16.80 14.01 13.06
N ALA A 148 17.71 14.59 13.84
CA ALA A 148 18.74 15.50 13.35
C ALA A 148 19.87 14.75 12.62
N ASP A 149 20.25 13.59 13.12
CA ASP A 149 21.41 12.82 12.65
C ASP A 149 21.02 11.77 11.60
N ALA A 150 19.85 11.15 11.76
CA ALA A 150 19.34 10.10 10.89
C ALA A 150 18.08 10.57 10.15
N ASN A 151 18.28 11.16 8.97
CA ASN A 151 17.20 11.53 8.07
C ASN A 151 17.60 11.42 6.59
N GLU A 152 16.60 11.20 5.76
CA GLU A 152 16.72 11.20 4.31
C GLU A 152 15.72 12.19 3.72
N THR A 153 16.11 12.92 2.68
CA THR A 153 15.18 13.76 1.91
C THR A 153 15.35 13.50 0.42
N THR A 154 14.28 13.02 -0.20
CA THR A 154 14.19 12.77 -1.64
C THR A 154 13.28 13.82 -2.29
N LYS A 155 13.74 14.40 -3.40
CA LYS A 155 12.99 15.39 -4.20
C LYS A 155 12.51 14.74 -5.49
N TYR A 156 11.25 14.99 -5.83
CA TYR A 156 10.61 14.43 -7.02
C TYR A 156 10.36 15.50 -8.07
N ARG A 157 10.60 15.14 -9.33
CA ARG A 157 10.19 15.90 -10.51
C ARG A 157 9.51 14.94 -11.45
N PHE A 158 8.29 15.29 -11.87
CA PHE A 158 7.52 14.49 -12.79
C PHE A 158 7.37 15.25 -14.11
N ASN A 159 7.65 14.58 -15.22
CA ASN A 159 7.39 15.09 -16.56
C ASN A 159 5.96 14.73 -16.97
N ILE A 160 4.99 15.31 -16.27
CA ILE A 160 3.56 15.11 -16.54
C ILE A 160 2.97 16.43 -17.01
N ASP A 161 2.37 16.41 -18.19
CA ASP A 161 1.65 17.55 -18.75
C ASP A 161 0.36 17.72 -17.93
N GLN A 162 0.33 18.71 -17.03
CA GLN A 162 -0.84 19.00 -16.19
C GLN A 162 -1.82 19.86 -16.99
N ARG A 163 -2.49 19.26 -17.98
CA ARG A 163 -3.64 19.85 -18.68
C ARG A 163 -4.94 19.52 -17.97
#